data_AF-A0AAE6XS47-F1
#
_entry.id   AF-A0AAE6XS47-F1
#
_cell.length_a   1.000
_cell.length_b   1.000
_cell.length_c   1.000
_cell.angle_alpha   90.00
_cell.angle_beta   90.00
_cell.angle_gamma   90.00
#
_symmetry.space_group_name_H-M   'P 1'
#
loop_
_entity.id
_entity.type
_entity.pdbx_description
1 polymer ?
#
loop_
_entity_poly.entity_id
_entity_poly.type
_entity_poly.pdbx_seq_one_letter_code
_entity_poly.pdbx_strand_id
1 'polypeptide(L)'
;MRRASLMSAALLALVLGVTGAVMGPAPAAHALSGYRVCGVFNSSTRGDLYGTGLVAMIYKDDHNNETCSKKIDFMRDHYGSAYAGSSARRTFIMVDCETFGARIGEDDEVDICRDMDVNLIYRYTSKYDARYPGGAAGISFWHR
;
A
#
# COMPACT_ATOMS: atom_id res chain seq x y z
N MET A 1 -42.31 -57.15 41.68
CA MET A 1 -42.61 -57.32 40.25
C MET A 1 -42.20 -56.06 39.50
N ARG A 2 -41.64 -56.26 38.30
CA ARG A 2 -41.03 -55.26 37.41
C ARG A 2 -42.00 -54.15 37.01
N ARG A 3 -41.48 -52.94 36.81
CA ARG A 3 -41.52 -52.24 35.51
C ARG A 3 -40.55 -51.07 35.50
N ALA A 4 -39.57 -51.17 34.60
CA ALA A 4 -38.75 -50.08 34.14
C ALA A 4 -39.57 -49.21 33.18
N SER A 5 -39.38 -47.90 33.27
CA SER A 5 -39.67 -46.96 32.20
C SER A 5 -38.46 -46.04 32.06
N LEU A 6 -37.63 -46.38 31.08
CA LEU A 6 -36.76 -45.45 30.38
C LEU A 6 -37.65 -44.44 29.64
N MET A 7 -37.26 -43.16 29.60
CA MET A 7 -37.01 -42.39 28.36
C MET A 7 -36.68 -40.92 28.68
N SER A 8 -35.47 -40.54 28.25
CA SER A 8 -35.06 -39.29 27.58
C SER A 8 -35.59 -37.92 28.01
N ALA A 9 -34.68 -37.06 28.46
CA ALA A 9 -34.38 -35.71 27.93
C ALA A 9 -33.48 -34.98 28.94
N ALA A 10 -32.51 -34.14 28.61
CA ALA A 10 -31.83 -33.78 27.38
C ALA A 10 -30.56 -33.04 27.85
N LEU A 11 -29.51 -33.10 27.03
CA LEU A 11 -28.21 -32.47 27.25
C LEU A 11 -28.35 -30.98 27.59
N LEU A 12 -27.72 -30.54 28.69
CA LEU A 12 -27.21 -29.17 28.80
C LEU A 12 -25.76 -29.18 28.33
N ALA A 13 -25.59 -29.07 27.01
CA ALA A 13 -24.30 -28.79 26.40
C ALA A 13 -23.88 -27.36 26.79
N LEU A 14 -22.82 -27.26 27.59
CA LEU A 14 -22.08 -26.02 27.79
C LEU A 14 -21.52 -25.58 26.44
N VAL A 15 -22.13 -24.55 25.84
CA VAL A 15 -21.59 -23.85 24.68
C VAL A 15 -20.35 -23.10 25.18
N LEU A 16 -19.18 -23.70 24.99
CA LEU A 16 -17.91 -22.99 25.04
C LEU A 16 -17.91 -21.98 23.89
N GLY A 17 -18.31 -20.75 24.21
CA GLY A 17 -18.16 -19.60 23.35
C GLY A 17 -16.68 -19.28 23.16
N VAL A 18 -16.01 -20.08 22.33
CA VAL A 18 -14.77 -19.65 21.68
C VAL A 18 -15.25 -18.74 20.56
N THR A 19 -15.36 -17.44 20.84
CA THR A 19 -15.27 -16.42 19.80
C THR A 19 -13.88 -16.54 19.22
N GLY A 20 -13.70 -17.51 18.33
CA GLY A 20 -12.59 -17.54 17.41
C GLY A 20 -12.69 -16.24 16.64
N ALA A 21 -11.90 -15.26 17.05
CA ALA A 21 -11.44 -14.24 16.13
C ALA A 21 -10.70 -15.01 15.05
N VAL A 22 -11.45 -15.39 14.01
CA VAL A 22 -10.88 -15.79 12.74
C VAL A 22 -10.24 -14.51 12.24
N MET A 23 -9.00 -14.24 12.67
CA MET A 23 -8.11 -13.40 11.90
C MET A 23 -7.84 -14.18 10.62
N GLY A 24 -8.80 -14.13 9.71
CA GLY A 24 -8.54 -14.44 8.32
C GLY A 24 -7.41 -13.53 7.84
N PRO A 25 -6.70 -13.92 6.77
CA PRO A 25 -5.74 -13.00 6.16
C PRO A 25 -6.46 -11.67 5.96
N ALA A 26 -5.86 -10.59 6.46
CA ALA A 26 -6.32 -9.24 6.14
C ALA A 26 -6.55 -9.23 4.63
N PRO A 27 -7.70 -8.71 4.14
CA PRO A 27 -7.96 -8.75 2.71
C PRO A 27 -6.77 -8.13 2.01
N ALA A 28 -6.04 -8.95 1.23
CA ALA A 28 -5.10 -8.47 0.25
C ALA A 28 -5.84 -7.39 -0.53
N ALA A 29 -5.31 -6.18 -0.47
CA ALA A 29 -6.04 -4.98 -0.81
C ALA A 29 -6.74 -5.12 -2.15
N HIS A 30 -8.06 -4.96 -2.11
CA HIS A 30 -8.75 -4.50 -3.29
C HIS A 30 -8.24 -3.08 -3.51
N ALA A 31 -7.37 -2.89 -4.51
CA ALA A 31 -7.08 -1.65 -5.21
C ALA A 31 -8.15 -0.64 -4.89
N LEU A 32 -7.83 0.43 -4.15
CA LEU A 32 -8.82 1.45 -3.87
C LEU A 32 -9.26 2.01 -5.24
N SER A 33 -10.37 1.49 -5.78
CA SER A 33 -10.71 1.54 -7.22
C SER A 33 -10.82 2.97 -7.75
N GLY A 34 -11.15 3.90 -6.85
CA GLY A 34 -11.27 5.33 -7.09
C GLY A 34 -9.97 6.13 -6.99
N TYR A 35 -8.82 5.51 -6.73
CA TYR A 35 -7.56 6.20 -6.47
C TYR A 35 -6.44 5.73 -7.40
N ARG A 36 -5.48 6.61 -7.60
CA ARG A 36 -4.23 6.37 -8.32
C ARG A 36 -3.09 6.98 -7.54
N VAL A 37 -1.89 6.54 -7.84
CA VAL A 37 -0.67 7.18 -7.38
C VAL A 37 0.08 7.79 -8.53
N CYS A 38 0.76 8.88 -8.23
CA CYS A 38 1.81 9.37 -9.09
C CYS A 38 2.97 9.93 -8.29
N GLY A 39 4.12 9.97 -8.94
CA GLY A 39 5.34 10.14 -8.20
C GLY A 39 6.55 10.31 -9.08
N VAL A 40 7.65 10.58 -8.40
CA VAL A 40 8.93 10.90 -9.00
C VAL A 40 10.00 10.08 -8.29
N PHE A 41 11.00 9.65 -9.03
CA PHE A 41 12.08 8.82 -8.48
C PHE A 41 13.40 9.10 -9.18
N ASN A 42 14.49 8.74 -8.52
CA ASN A 42 15.83 8.92 -9.08
C ASN A 42 16.20 7.76 -10.01
N SER A 43 16.62 6.64 -9.45
CA SER A 43 17.22 5.53 -10.21
C SER A 43 16.73 4.17 -9.72
N SER A 44 16.53 3.28 -10.68
CA SER A 44 16.19 1.88 -10.44
C SER A 44 17.24 0.95 -11.05
N THR A 45 17.36 -0.26 -10.50
CA THR A 45 18.28 -1.29 -11.00
C THR A 45 17.80 -1.94 -12.31
N ARG A 46 16.52 -1.79 -12.67
CA ARG A 46 15.91 -2.30 -13.92
C ARG A 46 14.94 -1.28 -14.52
N GLY A 47 14.76 -1.36 -15.84
CA GLY A 47 14.09 -0.31 -16.63
C GLY A 47 12.62 -0.06 -16.28
N ASP A 48 11.90 -1.08 -15.85
CA ASP A 48 10.47 -1.10 -15.54
C ASP A 48 10.16 -0.92 -14.04
N LEU A 49 11.19 -0.95 -13.19
CA LEU A 49 11.07 -0.81 -11.74
C LEU A 49 11.26 0.65 -11.30
N TYR A 50 10.66 0.99 -10.17
CA TYR A 50 10.75 2.32 -9.58
C TYR A 50 11.83 2.34 -8.50
N GLY A 51 12.69 3.35 -8.53
CA GLY A 51 13.64 3.65 -7.46
C GLY A 51 12.98 4.37 -6.29
N THR A 52 13.76 4.69 -5.25
CA THR A 52 13.30 5.50 -4.11
C THR A 52 12.84 6.87 -4.58
N GLY A 53 11.77 7.39 -3.97
CA GLY A 53 11.31 8.73 -4.33
C GLY A 53 10.11 9.26 -3.56
N LEU A 54 9.37 10.15 -4.22
CA LEU A 54 8.18 10.76 -3.66
C LEU A 54 6.95 10.28 -4.41
N VAL A 55 5.87 10.04 -3.68
CA VAL A 55 4.60 9.55 -4.22
C VAL A 55 3.44 10.28 -3.56
N ALA A 56 2.39 10.51 -4.32
CA ALA A 56 1.12 11.04 -3.83
C ALA A 56 -0.03 10.16 -4.31
N MET A 57 -1.02 9.96 -3.45
CA MET A 57 -2.30 9.37 -3.81
C MET A 57 -3.26 10.47 -4.27
N ILE A 58 -4.01 10.20 -5.34
CA ILE A 58 -4.95 11.12 -5.97
C ILE A 58 -6.21 10.34 -6.39
N TYR A 59 -7.30 11.06 -6.65
CA TYR A 59 -8.50 10.45 -7.22
C TYR A 59 -8.25 10.02 -8.68
N LYS A 60 -9.03 9.06 -9.18
CA LYS A 60 -8.90 8.49 -10.52
C LYS A 60 -9.54 9.37 -11.62
N ASP A 61 -10.55 10.18 -11.30
CA ASP A 61 -11.33 10.88 -12.32
C ASP A 61 -10.46 11.76 -13.25
N ASP A 62 -10.90 11.93 -14.50
CA ASP A 62 -10.09 12.46 -15.62
C ASP A 62 -9.52 13.88 -15.39
N HIS A 63 -9.98 14.61 -14.36
CA HIS A 63 -9.43 15.91 -13.98
C HIS A 63 -8.14 15.78 -13.13
N ASN A 64 -7.85 14.59 -12.60
CA ASN A 64 -6.70 14.36 -11.72
C ASN A 64 -5.37 14.20 -12.45
N ASN A 65 -5.34 14.12 -13.78
CA ASN A 65 -4.07 14.21 -14.50
C ASN A 65 -3.42 15.57 -14.28
N GLU A 66 -4.22 16.66 -14.22
CA GLU A 66 -3.71 17.99 -13.89
C GLU A 66 -3.20 18.07 -12.44
N THR A 67 -3.96 17.53 -11.49
CA THR A 67 -3.54 17.42 -10.08
C THR A 67 -2.24 16.62 -9.94
N CYS A 68 -2.14 15.52 -10.68
CA CYS A 68 -0.97 14.66 -10.71
C CYS A 68 0.26 15.38 -11.27
N SER A 69 0.12 16.04 -12.42
CA SER A 69 1.21 16.80 -13.04
C SER A 69 1.73 17.90 -12.09
N LYS A 70 0.81 18.67 -11.47
CA LYS A 70 1.19 19.69 -10.48
C LYS A 70 1.95 19.11 -9.29
N LYS A 71 1.53 17.94 -8.79
CA LYS A 71 2.24 17.25 -7.71
C LYS A 71 3.60 16.74 -8.15
N ILE A 72 3.72 16.21 -9.37
CA ILE A 72 5.00 15.77 -9.94
C ILE A 72 5.98 16.94 -10.03
N ASP A 73 5.53 18.09 -10.50
CA ASP A 73 6.38 19.28 -10.61
C ASP A 73 6.87 19.71 -9.22
N PHE A 74 5.96 19.82 -8.25
CA PHE A 74 6.32 20.11 -6.86
C PHE A 74 7.31 19.07 -6.28
N MET A 75 7.05 17.77 -6.48
CA MET A 75 7.91 16.70 -5.99
C MET A 75 9.30 16.74 -6.64
N ARG A 76 9.42 17.13 -7.92
CA ARG A 76 10.71 17.30 -8.59
C ARG A 76 11.51 18.45 -8.00
N ASP A 77 10.88 19.61 -7.85
CA ASP A 77 11.53 20.83 -7.35
C ASP A 77 12.01 20.66 -5.91
N HIS A 78 11.25 19.93 -5.10
CA HIS A 78 11.55 19.70 -3.69
C HIS A 78 12.19 18.34 -3.40
N TYR A 79 12.53 17.55 -4.41
CA TYR A 79 13.09 16.21 -4.21
C TYR A 79 14.36 16.24 -3.35
N GLY A 80 15.25 17.21 -3.59
CA GLY A 80 16.48 17.38 -2.82
C GLY A 80 16.25 17.74 -1.35
N SER A 81 15.07 18.27 -1.00
CA SER A 81 14.67 18.52 0.39
C SER A 81 14.17 17.24 1.08
N ALA A 82 13.54 16.34 0.33
CA ALA A 82 13.14 15.02 0.83
C ALA A 82 14.32 14.03 0.92
N TYR A 83 15.25 14.13 -0.03
CA TYR A 83 16.43 13.29 -0.18
C TYR A 83 17.66 14.15 -0.44
N ALA A 84 18.34 14.55 0.64
CA ALA A 84 19.48 15.47 0.61
C ALA A 84 20.53 15.08 -0.45
N GLY A 85 20.88 16.03 -1.32
CA GLY A 85 21.88 15.83 -2.37
C GLY A 85 21.44 14.87 -3.49
N SER A 86 20.13 14.68 -3.69
CA SER A 86 19.56 13.83 -4.73
C SER A 86 18.57 14.62 -5.59
N SER A 87 18.27 14.11 -6.78
CA SER A 87 17.29 14.68 -7.69
C SER A 87 16.42 13.59 -8.33
N ALA A 88 15.15 13.90 -8.56
CA ALA A 88 14.25 13.04 -9.29
C ALA A 88 14.59 13.08 -10.79
N ARG A 89 14.68 11.91 -11.43
CA ARG A 89 14.99 11.78 -12.87
C ARG A 89 13.85 11.19 -13.68
N ARG A 90 12.98 10.43 -13.04
CA ARG A 90 11.91 9.66 -13.67
C ARG A 90 10.59 9.89 -12.94
N THR A 91 9.50 9.59 -13.61
CA THR A 91 8.14 9.82 -13.13
C THR A 91 7.22 8.68 -13.52
N PHE A 92 6.18 8.49 -12.75
CA PHE A 92 5.05 7.63 -13.09
C PHE A 92 3.75 8.39 -12.82
N ILE A 93 2.76 8.18 -13.67
CA ILE A 93 1.52 8.97 -13.71
C ILE A 93 0.34 8.02 -13.67
N MET A 94 -0.63 8.31 -12.79
CA MET A 94 -1.92 7.62 -12.70
C MET A 94 -1.81 6.08 -12.64
N VAL A 95 -0.88 5.57 -11.83
CA VAL A 95 -0.66 4.13 -11.65
C VAL A 95 -1.54 3.62 -10.51
N ASP A 96 -2.04 2.39 -10.59
CA ASP A 96 -2.71 1.76 -9.44
C ASP A 96 -1.71 1.35 -8.35
N CYS A 97 -2.23 1.07 -7.16
CA CYS A 97 -1.39 0.81 -6.00
C CYS A 97 -0.68 -0.54 -6.10
N GLU A 98 -1.32 -1.55 -6.69
CA GLU A 98 -0.73 -2.87 -6.95
C GLU A 98 0.48 -2.76 -7.88
N THR A 99 0.33 -2.06 -9.00
CA THR A 99 1.42 -1.85 -9.94
C THR A 99 2.54 -1.03 -9.31
N PHE A 100 2.19 -0.04 -8.47
CA PHE A 100 3.19 0.72 -7.73
C PHE A 100 3.97 -0.16 -6.75
N GLY A 101 3.28 -0.90 -5.88
CA GLY A 101 3.86 -1.84 -4.91
C GLY A 101 4.77 -2.86 -5.58
N ALA A 102 4.28 -3.53 -6.62
CA ALA A 102 5.08 -4.48 -7.40
C ALA A 102 6.34 -3.84 -8.00
N ARG A 103 6.26 -2.59 -8.49
CA ARG A 103 7.40 -1.90 -9.10
C ARG A 103 8.42 -1.35 -8.12
N ILE A 104 8.10 -1.24 -6.83
CA ILE A 104 9.06 -0.90 -5.76
C ILE A 104 9.57 -2.13 -5.00
N GLY A 105 9.00 -3.30 -5.29
CA GLY A 105 9.35 -4.57 -4.66
C GLY A 105 8.68 -4.75 -3.31
N GLU A 106 7.48 -4.22 -3.13
CA GLU A 106 6.62 -4.60 -2.01
C GLU A 106 6.30 -6.10 -2.06
N ASP A 107 6.06 -6.71 -0.90
CA ASP A 107 5.62 -8.10 -0.83
C ASP A 107 4.13 -8.20 -1.21
N ASP A 108 3.73 -9.22 -1.98
CA ASP A 108 2.40 -9.33 -2.60
C ASP A 108 1.20 -9.30 -1.62
N GLU A 109 1.43 -9.46 -0.32
CA GLU A 109 0.41 -9.43 0.74
C GLU A 109 0.26 -8.05 1.42
N VAL A 110 1.13 -7.08 1.08
CA VAL A 110 1.14 -5.74 1.67
C VAL A 110 0.58 -4.75 0.66
N ASP A 111 -0.24 -3.82 1.15
CA ASP A 111 -0.71 -2.67 0.37
C ASP A 111 -0.08 -1.39 0.91
N ILE A 112 0.98 -0.94 0.25
CA ILE A 112 1.75 0.23 0.67
C ILE A 112 0.94 1.51 0.62
N CYS A 113 -0.13 1.53 -0.16
CA CYS A 113 -1.01 2.67 -0.28
C CYS A 113 -2.05 2.76 0.83
N ARG A 114 -2.26 1.69 1.61
CA ARG A 114 -3.38 1.59 2.56
C ARG A 114 -3.46 2.75 3.56
N ASP A 115 -2.30 3.23 4.02
CA ASP A 115 -2.20 4.29 5.02
C ASP A 115 -1.86 5.66 4.40
N MET A 116 -2.01 5.79 3.09
CA MET A 116 -1.85 7.07 2.40
C MET A 116 -3.16 7.85 2.38
N ASP A 117 -3.09 9.12 2.78
CA ASP A 117 -4.15 10.07 2.56
C ASP A 117 -4.04 10.69 1.17
N VAL A 118 -5.20 10.94 0.58
CA VAL A 118 -5.32 11.60 -0.72
C VAL A 118 -4.74 13.00 -0.67
N ASN A 119 -4.05 13.38 -1.73
CA ASN A 119 -3.40 14.67 -1.90
C ASN A 119 -2.26 14.98 -0.94
N LEU A 120 -1.78 14.02 -0.14
CA LEU A 120 -0.53 14.16 0.60
C LEU A 120 0.64 13.54 -0.17
N ILE A 121 1.86 13.98 0.15
CA ILE A 121 3.09 13.52 -0.46
C ILE A 121 3.89 12.73 0.58
N TYR A 122 4.28 11.53 0.17
CA TYR A 122 5.03 10.57 0.97
C TYR A 122 6.40 10.33 0.36
N ARG A 123 7.37 10.10 1.23
CA ARG A 123 8.64 9.46 0.88
C ARG A 123 8.41 7.96 0.81
N TYR A 124 8.95 7.33 -0.23
CA TYR A 124 8.95 5.87 -0.32
C TYR A 124 10.34 5.34 -0.65
N THR A 125 10.68 4.17 -0.11
CA THR A 125 11.88 3.40 -0.44
C THR A 125 11.53 2.24 -1.36
N SER A 126 12.51 1.79 -2.14
CA SER A 126 12.35 0.69 -3.08
C SER A 126 13.47 -0.33 -2.92
N LYS A 127 13.13 -1.63 -3.02
CA LYS A 127 14.12 -2.73 -3.10
C LYS A 127 15.04 -2.59 -4.32
N TYR A 128 14.56 -1.88 -5.34
CA TYR A 128 15.23 -1.73 -6.62
C TYR A 128 15.96 -0.41 -6.79
N ASP A 129 16.16 0.35 -5.71
CA ASP A 129 16.97 1.57 -5.78
C ASP A 129 18.39 1.27 -6.30
N ALA A 130 18.84 1.98 -7.34
CA ALA A 130 20.16 1.71 -7.92
C ALA A 130 21.32 2.23 -7.07
N ARG A 131 21.06 3.20 -6.17
CA ARG A 131 22.06 3.78 -5.28
C ARG A 131 22.21 2.96 -3.99
N TYR A 132 21.11 2.41 -3.48
CA TYR A 132 21.07 1.57 -2.27
C TYR A 132 20.22 0.30 -2.48
N PRO A 133 20.68 -0.65 -3.31
CA PRO A 133 19.90 -1.83 -3.66
C PRO A 133 19.68 -2.77 -2.47
N GLY A 134 18.52 -3.43 -2.42
CA GLY A 134 18.22 -4.49 -1.44
C GLY A 134 17.61 -4.04 -0.11
N GLY A 135 17.34 -2.74 0.09
CA GLY A 135 16.59 -2.23 1.24
C GLY A 135 15.08 -2.53 1.13
N ALA A 136 14.34 -2.55 2.25
CA ALA A 136 12.90 -2.81 2.21
C ALA A 136 12.12 -1.69 1.51
N ALA A 137 11.04 -2.07 0.80
CA ALA A 137 10.03 -1.11 0.36
C ALA A 137 9.28 -0.57 1.58
N GLY A 138 8.96 0.72 1.56
CA GLY A 138 8.31 1.36 2.70
C GLY A 138 7.87 2.77 2.36
N ILE A 139 6.94 3.30 3.17
CA ILE A 139 6.35 4.61 2.96
C ILE A 139 6.35 5.43 4.25
N SER A 140 6.52 6.74 4.14
CA SER A 140 6.50 7.66 5.27
C SER A 140 5.99 9.03 4.83
N PHE A 141 5.16 9.65 5.67
CA PHE A 141 4.66 10.99 5.38
C PHE A 141 5.80 12.00 5.25
N TRP A 142 5.65 12.95 4.32
CA TRP A 142 6.65 14.01 4.11
C TRP A 142 6.03 15.40 4.04
N HIS A 143 5.01 15.61 3.20
CA HIS A 143 4.47 16.95 2.93
C HIS A 143 2.98 16.93 2.59
N ARG A 144 2.30 18.07 2.79
CA ARG A 144 0.91 18.32 2.37
C ARG A 144 0.85 19.25 1.16
#